data_AF-A0A1T1AWW9-F1
#
_entry.id   AF-A0A1T1AWW9-F1
#
_cell.length_a   1.000
_cell.length_b   1.000
_cell.length_c   1.000
_cell.angle_alpha   90.00
_cell.angle_beta   90.00
_cell.angle_gamma   90.00
#
_symmetry.space_group_name_H-M   'P 1'
#
loop_
_entity.id
_entity.type
_entity.pdbx_description
1 polymer ?
#
loop_
_entity_poly.entity_id
_entity_poly.type
_entity_poly.pdbx_seq_one_letter_code
_entity_poly.pdbx_strand_id
1 'polypeptide(L)'
;MAGSARQKIDPQIRDMFDLEVDKPDHDRILTTLFGDDGTLLRLLEELHGLEKLSPFTTESEFNVFSDQGLFKVISYDAAVEKTGITPTWERASPVRMSSKQLEVPMLWASERSSRIIGFCDIGISYQLVKWPELYATTRGEYSWRRNVVQRHALIEVKGAWPTVGNLVRQLNLYRHSRPVELTGHCQLLLVGPDASMNEIACQHQYRLATFDASGKTFTLQAGDSAPARTLTTEGVF
;
A
#
# COMPACT_ATOMS: atom_id res chain seq x y z
N MET A 1 -17.53 -4.47 -18.93
CA MET A 1 -17.91 -5.86 -18.58
C MET A 1 -17.94 -6.02 -17.05
N ALA A 2 -18.90 -5.40 -16.35
CA ALA A 2 -19.02 -5.41 -14.87
C ALA A 2 -20.23 -6.22 -14.35
N GLY A 3 -20.91 -6.98 -15.21
CA GLY A 3 -22.27 -7.47 -14.94
C GLY A 3 -22.40 -8.83 -14.23
N SER A 4 -21.39 -9.71 -14.25
CA SER A 4 -21.55 -11.09 -13.77
C SER A 4 -21.00 -11.35 -12.36
N ALA A 5 -19.98 -10.61 -11.92
CA ALA A 5 -19.43 -10.75 -10.57
C ALA A 5 -20.39 -10.16 -9.51
N ARG A 6 -21.02 -9.03 -9.81
CA ARG A 6 -21.96 -8.31 -8.92
C ARG A 6 -23.25 -9.07 -8.62
N GLN A 7 -23.60 -10.08 -9.42
CA GLN A 7 -24.72 -10.99 -9.13
C GLN A 7 -24.43 -11.98 -7.98
N LYS A 8 -23.18 -12.07 -7.52
CA LYS A 8 -22.76 -12.94 -6.42
C LYS A 8 -22.76 -12.25 -5.05
N ILE A 9 -23.10 -10.95 -4.98
CA ILE A 9 -23.25 -10.20 -3.73
C ILE A 9 -24.51 -10.68 -3.01
N ASP A 10 -24.45 -10.77 -1.68
CA ASP A 10 -25.64 -11.00 -0.86
C ASP A 10 -26.76 -9.97 -1.19
N PRO A 11 -27.96 -10.42 -1.60
CA PRO A 11 -29.04 -9.52 -2.01
C PRO A 11 -29.44 -8.50 -0.95
N GLN A 12 -29.37 -8.85 0.35
CA GLN A 12 -29.73 -7.94 1.44
C GLN A 12 -28.70 -6.81 1.60
N ILE A 13 -27.45 -7.08 1.23
CA ILE A 13 -26.35 -6.12 1.31
C ILE A 13 -26.32 -5.25 0.06
N ARG A 14 -26.75 -5.78 -1.09
CA ARG A 14 -26.86 -5.03 -2.34
C ARG A 14 -27.75 -3.79 -2.19
N ASP A 15 -28.94 -3.94 -1.60
CA ASP A 15 -29.87 -2.84 -1.35
C ASP A 15 -29.30 -1.75 -0.41
N MET A 16 -28.29 -2.08 0.40
CA MET A 16 -27.61 -1.14 1.29
C MET A 16 -26.59 -0.25 0.57
N PHE A 17 -26.12 -0.66 -0.62
CA PHE A 17 -25.10 0.03 -1.41
C PHE A 17 -25.63 0.58 -2.75
N ASP A 18 -26.85 0.20 -3.15
CA ASP A 18 -27.45 0.47 -4.46
C ASP A 18 -27.76 1.96 -4.77
N LEU A 19 -27.43 2.91 -3.87
CA LEU A 19 -27.59 4.35 -4.11
C LEU A 19 -26.35 5.07 -4.68
N GLU A 20 -25.21 4.37 -4.80
CA GLU A 20 -24.00 4.92 -5.45
C GLU A 20 -23.78 4.40 -6.88
N VAL A 21 -24.74 3.62 -7.38
CA VAL A 21 -24.68 2.88 -8.64
C VAL A 21 -24.92 3.84 -9.81
N ASP A 22 -23.99 3.85 -10.75
CA ASP A 22 -23.96 4.66 -11.98
C ASP A 22 -23.74 6.17 -11.78
N LYS A 23 -22.63 6.54 -11.14
CA LYS A 23 -22.10 7.91 -11.25
C LYS A 23 -20.98 7.94 -12.28
N PRO A 24 -21.14 8.65 -13.42
CA PRO A 24 -20.11 8.79 -14.45
C PRO A 24 -18.76 9.25 -13.88
N ASP A 25 -18.81 10.05 -12.81
CA ASP A 25 -17.62 10.53 -12.12
C ASP A 25 -16.87 9.42 -11.38
N HIS A 26 -17.55 8.47 -10.72
CA HIS A 26 -16.87 7.35 -10.06
C HIS A 26 -16.07 6.54 -11.08
N ASP A 27 -16.70 6.11 -12.17
CA ASP A 27 -16.05 5.28 -13.20
C ASP A 27 -14.89 6.02 -13.87
N ARG A 28 -15.05 7.34 -14.11
CA ARG A 28 -14.00 8.18 -14.68
C ARG A 28 -12.79 8.28 -13.75
N ILE A 29 -13.00 8.52 -12.45
CA ILE A 29 -11.92 8.61 -11.46
C ILE A 29 -11.25 7.24 -11.31
N LEU A 30 -12.03 6.17 -11.15
CA LEU A 30 -11.54 4.80 -11.05
C LEU A 30 -10.69 4.42 -12.26
N THR A 31 -11.18 4.70 -13.47
CA THR A 31 -10.44 4.43 -14.73
C THR A 31 -9.16 5.25 -14.80
N THR A 32 -9.19 6.52 -14.40
CA THR A 32 -8.01 7.38 -14.42
C THR A 32 -6.95 6.89 -13.44
N LEU A 33 -7.34 6.60 -12.20
CA LEU A 33 -6.44 6.09 -11.16
C LEU A 33 -5.89 4.71 -11.52
N PHE A 34 -6.75 3.80 -11.99
CA PHE A 34 -6.33 2.46 -12.41
C PHE A 34 -5.49 2.49 -13.68
N GLY A 35 -5.62 3.50 -14.55
CA GLY A 35 -4.82 3.63 -15.77
C GLY A 35 -3.39 4.14 -15.53
N ASP A 36 -3.15 4.84 -14.42
CA ASP A 36 -1.89 5.55 -14.16
C ASP A 36 -1.04 4.86 -13.07
N ASP A 37 -0.14 3.98 -13.51
CA ASP A 37 0.83 3.30 -12.64
C ASP A 37 1.72 4.28 -11.87
N GLY A 38 2.08 5.41 -12.47
CA GLY A 38 2.95 6.40 -11.84
C GLY A 38 2.27 7.03 -10.62
N THR A 39 1.00 7.39 -10.77
CA THR A 39 0.18 7.91 -9.67
C THR A 39 -0.04 6.86 -8.59
N LEU A 40 -0.36 5.62 -8.95
CA LEU A 40 -0.53 4.54 -7.97
C LEU A 40 0.76 4.28 -7.17
N LEU A 41 1.91 4.20 -7.84
CA LEU A 41 3.20 4.02 -7.16
C LEU A 41 3.49 5.18 -6.21
N ARG A 42 3.29 6.43 -6.63
CA ARG A 42 3.49 7.59 -5.76
C ARG A 42 2.58 7.55 -4.53
N LEU A 43 1.30 7.22 -4.69
CA LEU A 43 0.38 7.09 -3.55
C LEU A 43 0.83 6.01 -2.58
N LEU A 44 1.32 4.86 -3.09
CA LEU A 44 1.89 3.81 -2.24
C LEU A 44 3.19 4.25 -1.55
N GLU A 45 4.06 5.01 -2.23
CA GLU A 45 5.27 5.59 -1.62
C GLU A 45 4.91 6.52 -0.44
N GLU A 46 3.98 7.46 -0.68
CA GLU A 46 3.47 8.40 0.33
C GLU A 46 2.78 7.67 1.50
N LEU A 47 2.03 6.60 1.21
CA LEU A 47 1.32 5.78 2.20
C LEU A 47 2.28 5.17 3.23
N HIS A 48 3.49 4.78 2.79
CA HIS A 48 4.52 4.21 3.65
C HIS A 48 5.57 5.24 4.10
N GLY A 49 5.44 6.52 3.71
CA GLY A 49 6.42 7.56 4.04
C GLY A 49 7.83 7.25 3.49
N LEU A 50 7.90 6.62 2.32
CA LEU A 50 9.14 6.16 1.72
C LEU A 50 9.77 7.25 0.86
N GLU A 51 11.07 7.40 1.03
CA GLU A 51 11.87 8.27 0.17
C GLU A 51 12.33 7.51 -1.07
N LYS A 52 12.54 8.25 -2.17
CA LYS A 52 13.08 7.66 -3.39
C LYS A 52 14.45 7.04 -3.13
N LEU A 53 14.66 5.87 -3.72
CA LEU A 53 15.95 5.21 -3.64
C LEU A 53 16.93 5.96 -4.55
N SER A 54 18.00 6.47 -3.94
CA SER A 54 19.10 7.05 -4.69
C SER A 54 20.03 5.93 -5.18
N PRO A 55 20.62 6.06 -6.39
CA PRO A 55 21.72 5.20 -6.80
C PRO A 55 22.84 5.21 -5.76
N PHE A 56 23.55 4.09 -5.65
CA PHE A 56 24.74 4.02 -4.80
C PHE A 56 25.86 4.86 -5.42
N THR A 57 26.55 5.61 -4.56
CA THR A 57 27.76 6.36 -4.86
C THR A 57 28.94 5.71 -4.13
N THR A 58 30.16 6.11 -4.47
CA THR A 58 31.38 5.69 -3.75
C THR A 58 31.36 6.10 -2.27
N GLU A 59 30.57 7.12 -1.93
CA GLU A 59 30.34 7.61 -0.55
C GLU A 59 29.26 6.82 0.18
N SER A 60 28.58 5.88 -0.48
CA SER A 60 27.53 5.08 0.16
C SER A 60 28.11 4.12 1.19
N GLU A 61 27.41 4.01 2.31
CA GLU A 61 27.76 3.11 3.41
C GLU A 61 26.71 2.01 3.57
N PHE A 62 27.16 0.81 3.97
CA PHE A 62 26.33 -0.37 4.14
C PHE A 62 26.49 -0.95 5.53
N ASN A 63 25.35 -1.18 6.18
CA ASN A 63 25.26 -1.97 7.38
C ASN A 63 25.59 -3.43 7.08
N VAL A 64 26.54 -3.98 7.82
CA VAL A 64 26.91 -5.38 7.83
C VAL A 64 26.31 -6.03 9.08
N PHE A 65 25.51 -7.06 8.90
CA PHE A 65 24.88 -7.83 9.97
C PHE A 65 25.53 -9.21 10.10
N SER A 66 25.56 -9.74 11.32
CA SER A 66 25.86 -11.13 11.63
C SER A 66 24.65 -11.76 12.32
N ASP A 67 24.77 -13.02 12.72
CA ASP A 67 23.74 -13.72 13.50
C ASP A 67 23.44 -13.04 14.85
N GLN A 68 24.33 -12.16 15.33
CA GLN A 68 24.18 -11.39 16.57
C GLN A 68 23.62 -9.97 16.36
N GLY A 69 23.30 -9.59 15.11
CA GLY A 69 22.78 -8.27 14.77
C GLY A 69 23.78 -7.41 13.99
N LEU A 70 23.67 -6.08 14.11
CA LEU A 70 24.56 -5.16 13.39
C LEU A 70 26.01 -5.37 13.86
N PHE A 71 26.87 -5.74 12.92
CA PHE A 71 28.29 -6.05 13.15
C PHE A 71 29.19 -4.84 12.91
N LYS A 72 29.01 -4.13 11.79
CA LYS A 72 29.74 -2.90 11.43
C LYS A 72 29.11 -2.16 10.26
N VAL A 73 29.59 -0.97 9.95
CA VAL A 73 29.29 -0.23 8.71
C VAL A 73 30.53 -0.25 7.81
N ILE A 74 30.36 -0.44 6.51
CA ILE A 74 31.46 -0.40 5.52
C ILE A 74 31.10 0.45 4.31
N SER A 75 32.12 0.99 3.63
CA SER A 75 31.93 1.73 2.38
C SER A 75 31.49 0.82 1.22
N TYR A 76 30.96 1.45 0.17
CA TYR A 76 30.58 0.80 -1.08
C TYR A 76 31.70 -0.05 -1.67
N ASP A 77 32.90 0.52 -1.82
CA ASP A 77 34.04 -0.19 -2.43
C ASP A 77 34.44 -1.42 -1.60
N ALA A 78 34.45 -1.29 -0.28
CA ALA A 78 34.74 -2.42 0.62
C ALA A 78 33.66 -3.50 0.53
N ALA A 79 32.39 -3.13 0.38
CA ALA A 79 31.30 -4.09 0.20
C ALA A 79 31.40 -4.84 -1.13
N VAL A 80 31.75 -4.14 -2.21
CA VAL A 80 32.00 -4.73 -3.53
C VAL A 80 33.20 -5.66 -3.48
N GLU A 81 34.31 -5.27 -2.85
CA GLU A 81 35.50 -6.11 -2.68
C GLU A 81 35.17 -7.41 -1.91
N LYS A 82 34.40 -7.31 -0.83
CA LYS A 82 34.05 -8.46 0.02
C LYS A 82 33.08 -9.43 -0.65
N THR A 83 32.20 -8.95 -1.52
CA THR A 83 31.15 -9.78 -2.14
C THR A 83 31.45 -10.18 -3.58
N GLY A 84 32.33 -9.44 -4.27
CA GLY A 84 32.52 -9.53 -5.71
C GLY A 84 31.29 -9.08 -6.53
N ILE A 85 30.27 -8.51 -5.89
CA ILE A 85 28.99 -8.16 -6.52
C ILE A 85 28.68 -6.69 -6.26
N THR A 86 28.45 -5.97 -7.35
CA THR A 86 27.99 -4.59 -7.34
C THR A 86 26.48 -4.54 -7.05
N PRO A 87 26.02 -3.92 -5.94
CA PRO A 87 24.59 -3.78 -5.72
C PRO A 87 24.03 -2.75 -6.71
N THR A 88 22.87 -3.06 -7.32
CA THR A 88 22.20 -2.18 -8.29
C THR A 88 20.73 -1.99 -7.95
N TRP A 89 20.25 -0.75 -8.08
CA TRP A 89 18.82 -0.48 -8.18
C TRP A 89 18.38 -0.56 -9.64
N GLU A 90 17.54 -1.54 -9.98
CA GLU A 90 16.92 -1.61 -11.32
C GLU A 90 15.96 -0.45 -11.58
N ARG A 91 15.41 0.16 -10.52
CA ARG A 91 14.47 1.30 -10.54
C ARG A 91 14.65 2.14 -9.27
N ALA A 92 14.49 3.45 -9.37
CA ALA A 92 14.60 4.38 -8.24
C ALA A 92 13.40 4.36 -7.27
N SER A 93 12.30 3.68 -7.63
CA SER A 93 11.12 3.60 -6.76
C SER A 93 11.33 2.55 -5.65
N PRO A 94 11.09 2.89 -4.36
CA PRO A 94 11.10 1.95 -3.25
C PRO A 94 9.89 1.01 -3.24
N VAL A 95 8.92 1.20 -4.15
CA VAL A 95 7.73 0.37 -4.30
C VAL A 95 7.78 -0.35 -5.64
N ARG A 96 7.52 -1.66 -5.63
CA ARG A 96 7.40 -2.47 -6.86
C ARG A 96 6.02 -3.10 -6.91
N MET A 97 5.15 -2.57 -7.75
CA MET A 97 3.84 -3.16 -8.00
C MET A 97 4.00 -4.47 -8.78
N SER A 98 3.49 -5.57 -8.23
CA SER A 98 3.55 -6.90 -8.86
C SER A 98 2.28 -7.18 -9.67
N SER A 99 1.12 -6.78 -9.16
CA SER A 99 -0.16 -6.92 -9.84
C SER A 99 -1.17 -5.91 -9.31
N LYS A 100 -2.16 -5.59 -10.15
CA LYS A 100 -3.36 -4.86 -9.75
C LYS A 100 -4.58 -5.44 -10.44
N GLN A 101 -5.73 -5.34 -9.79
CA GLN A 101 -7.00 -5.81 -10.33
C GLN A 101 -8.15 -4.91 -9.89
N LEU A 102 -9.20 -4.88 -10.71
CA LEU A 102 -10.45 -4.20 -10.39
C LEU A 102 -11.40 -5.14 -9.64
N GLU A 103 -12.32 -4.56 -8.87
CA GLU A 103 -13.43 -5.26 -8.22
C GLU A 103 -12.96 -6.47 -7.39
N VAL A 104 -12.14 -6.22 -6.36
CA VAL A 104 -11.67 -7.27 -5.45
C VAL A 104 -12.83 -7.76 -4.59
N PRO A 105 -13.20 -9.05 -4.66
CA PRO A 105 -14.29 -9.56 -3.84
C PRO A 105 -13.94 -9.50 -2.35
N MET A 106 -14.86 -8.96 -1.56
CA MET A 106 -14.74 -8.90 -0.10
C MET A 106 -15.54 -10.06 0.51
N LEU A 107 -14.84 -11.01 1.12
CA LEU A 107 -15.42 -12.18 1.74
C LEU A 107 -15.65 -11.93 3.24
N TRP A 108 -16.87 -12.13 3.69
CA TRP A 108 -17.17 -12.30 5.10
C TRP A 108 -17.38 -13.78 5.40
N ALA A 109 -16.64 -14.29 6.37
CA ALA A 109 -16.72 -15.68 6.80
C ALA A 109 -17.04 -15.74 8.29
N SER A 110 -18.07 -16.51 8.62
CA SER A 110 -18.39 -16.97 9.98
C SER A 110 -18.14 -18.48 10.08
N GLU A 111 -18.26 -19.04 11.27
CA GLU A 111 -18.14 -20.50 11.49
C GLU A 111 -19.11 -21.34 10.65
N ARG A 112 -20.21 -20.75 10.17
CA ARG A 112 -21.30 -21.46 9.47
C ARG A 112 -21.47 -21.07 8.01
N SER A 113 -20.87 -19.97 7.55
CA SER A 113 -21.05 -19.50 6.18
C SER A 113 -19.93 -18.58 5.72
N SER A 114 -19.55 -18.69 4.45
CA SER A 114 -18.72 -17.72 3.74
C SER A 114 -19.55 -17.06 2.63
N ARG A 115 -19.60 -15.73 2.57
CA ARG A 115 -20.34 -14.98 1.55
C ARG A 115 -19.53 -13.80 1.04
N ILE A 116 -19.68 -13.50 -0.25
CA ILE A 116 -19.18 -12.25 -0.83
C ILE A 116 -20.17 -11.16 -0.47
N ILE A 117 -19.69 -10.13 0.23
CA ILE A 117 -20.54 -9.06 0.74
C ILE A 117 -20.38 -7.75 -0.05
N GLY A 118 -19.43 -7.71 -0.98
CA GLY A 118 -19.18 -6.54 -1.82
C GLY A 118 -17.87 -6.69 -2.59
N PHE A 119 -17.48 -5.62 -3.26
CA PHE A 119 -16.24 -5.51 -4.01
C PHE A 119 -15.56 -4.21 -3.63
N CYS A 120 -14.25 -4.27 -3.39
CA CYS A 120 -13.43 -3.07 -3.31
C CYS A 120 -12.92 -2.72 -4.71
N ASP A 121 -12.87 -1.44 -5.08
CA ASP A 121 -12.67 -1.03 -6.47
C ASP A 121 -11.32 -1.47 -7.06
N ILE A 122 -10.23 -1.33 -6.31
CA ILE A 122 -8.88 -1.72 -6.76
C ILE A 122 -8.17 -2.53 -5.69
N GLY A 123 -7.57 -3.66 -6.08
CA GLY A 123 -6.57 -4.38 -5.29
C GLY A 123 -5.21 -4.26 -5.92
N ILE A 124 -4.19 -4.00 -5.11
CA ILE A 124 -2.79 -3.93 -5.55
C ILE A 124 -1.95 -4.85 -4.68
N SER A 125 -1.16 -5.72 -5.31
CA SER A 125 -0.06 -6.44 -4.67
C SER A 125 1.25 -5.75 -5.02
N TYR A 126 2.08 -5.51 -4.02
CA TYR A 126 3.34 -4.81 -4.22
C TYR A 126 4.39 -5.22 -3.18
N GLN A 127 5.63 -4.85 -3.48
CA GLN A 127 6.78 -5.06 -2.64
C GLN A 127 7.35 -3.73 -2.19
N LEU A 128 7.61 -3.62 -0.89
CA LEU A 128 8.45 -2.56 -0.34
C LEU A 128 9.90 -3.01 -0.40
N VAL A 129 10.71 -2.19 -1.03
CA VAL A 129 12.13 -2.45 -1.25
C VAL A 129 12.92 -1.54 -0.34
N LYS A 130 13.62 -2.17 0.62
CA LYS A 130 14.53 -1.48 1.52
C LYS A 130 15.95 -1.52 0.97
N TRP A 131 16.78 -0.61 1.48
CA TRP A 131 18.23 -0.62 1.27
C TRP A 131 18.81 -2.04 1.47
N PRO A 132 19.70 -2.50 0.56
CA PRO A 132 20.29 -3.82 0.68
C PRO A 132 21.18 -3.86 1.91
N GLU A 133 21.13 -4.99 2.61
CA GLU A 133 21.90 -5.23 3.81
C GLU A 133 22.98 -6.27 3.48
N LEU A 134 24.18 -6.10 4.03
CA LEU A 134 25.24 -7.07 3.88
C LEU A 134 25.23 -8.02 5.07
N TYR A 135 25.33 -9.33 4.83
CA TYR A 135 25.39 -10.33 5.89
C TYR A 135 26.73 -11.04 5.88
N ALA A 136 27.41 -11.02 7.02
CA ALA A 136 28.63 -11.78 7.27
C ALA A 136 28.26 -13.09 7.96
N THR A 137 28.62 -14.21 7.34
CA THR A 137 28.46 -15.54 7.93
C THR A 137 29.56 -15.80 8.97
N THR A 138 29.34 -16.78 9.85
CA THR A 138 30.34 -17.24 10.82
C THR A 138 31.64 -17.77 10.19
N ARG A 139 31.62 -18.05 8.88
CA ARG A 139 32.79 -18.50 8.09
C ARG A 139 33.56 -17.37 7.42
N GLY A 140 33.14 -16.11 7.62
CA GLY A 140 33.76 -14.93 7.03
C GLY A 140 33.32 -14.63 5.59
N GLU A 141 32.32 -15.34 5.07
CA GLU A 141 31.72 -15.06 3.76
C GLU A 141 30.71 -13.93 3.87
N TYR A 142 30.65 -13.06 2.86
CA TYR A 142 29.74 -11.92 2.80
C TYR A 142 28.72 -12.11 1.69
N SER A 143 27.45 -11.84 1.97
CA SER A 143 26.38 -11.93 0.98
C SER A 143 25.42 -10.76 1.09
N TRP A 144 25.00 -10.25 -0.07
CA TRP A 144 23.94 -9.25 -0.14
C TRP A 144 22.59 -9.90 0.15
N ARG A 145 21.81 -9.29 1.04
CA ARG A 145 20.41 -9.63 1.25
C ARG A 145 19.53 -8.46 0.87
N ARG A 146 18.47 -8.76 0.12
CA ARG A 146 17.40 -7.80 -0.19
C ARG A 146 16.27 -8.05 0.80
N ASN A 147 15.97 -7.06 1.63
CA ASN A 147 14.82 -7.13 2.51
C ASN A 147 13.59 -6.67 1.71
N VAL A 148 12.87 -7.64 1.14
CA VAL A 148 11.67 -7.41 0.34
C VAL A 148 10.46 -7.74 1.18
N VAL A 149 9.63 -6.74 1.44
CA VAL A 149 8.42 -6.90 2.25
C VAL A 149 7.21 -6.87 1.33
N GLN A 150 6.51 -8.00 1.23
CA GLN A 150 5.25 -8.08 0.48
C GLN A 150 4.12 -7.37 1.24
N ARG A 151 3.32 -6.62 0.51
CA ARG A 151 2.19 -5.83 0.99
C ARG A 151 1.07 -5.83 -0.05
N HIS A 152 -0.13 -5.55 0.44
CA HIS A 152 -1.30 -5.32 -0.39
C HIS A 152 -1.95 -3.99 -0.05
N ALA A 153 -2.62 -3.38 -1.03
CA ALA A 153 -3.48 -2.23 -0.83
C ALA A 153 -4.86 -2.50 -1.45
N LEU A 154 -5.90 -2.12 -0.73
CA LEU A 154 -7.26 -2.04 -1.22
C LEU A 154 -7.63 -0.56 -1.33
N ILE A 155 -8.13 -0.17 -2.50
CA ILE A 155 -8.49 1.21 -2.80
C ILE A 155 -9.99 1.24 -3.12
N GLU A 156 -10.72 2.00 -2.32
CA GLU A 156 -12.14 2.32 -2.53
C GLU A 156 -12.25 3.76 -3.05
N VAL A 157 -12.99 3.96 -4.14
CA VAL A 157 -13.13 5.24 -4.84
C VAL A 157 -14.56 5.77 -4.68
N LYS A 158 -14.67 7.02 -4.26
CA LYS A 158 -15.95 7.76 -4.18
C LYS A 158 -15.87 9.00 -5.06
N GLY A 159 -16.61 9.00 -6.18
CA GLY A 159 -16.70 10.19 -7.04
C GLY A 159 -17.35 11.39 -6.35
N ALA A 160 -18.24 11.12 -5.40
CA ALA A 160 -18.78 12.08 -4.45
C ALA A 160 -18.98 11.39 -3.11
N TRP A 161 -18.94 12.12 -2.00
CA TRP A 161 -19.14 11.52 -0.69
C TRP A 161 -20.59 11.03 -0.50
N PRO A 162 -20.78 9.79 -0.01
CA PRO A 162 -22.07 9.39 0.55
C PRO A 162 -22.35 10.17 1.83
N THR A 163 -23.54 9.94 2.39
CA THR A 163 -23.80 10.34 3.78
C THR A 163 -22.79 9.68 4.71
N VAL A 164 -22.40 10.39 5.78
CA VAL A 164 -21.46 9.88 6.79
C VAL A 164 -21.87 8.50 7.30
N GLY A 165 -23.16 8.30 7.59
CA GLY A 165 -23.67 7.02 8.07
C GLY A 165 -23.48 5.86 7.09
N ASN A 166 -23.66 6.12 5.78
CA ASN A 166 -23.44 5.11 4.75
C ASN A 166 -21.95 4.81 4.58
N LEU A 167 -21.09 5.84 4.61
CA LEU A 167 -19.64 5.66 4.54
C LEU A 167 -19.15 4.79 5.71
N VAL A 168 -19.48 5.18 6.95
CA VAL A 168 -19.08 4.46 8.17
C VAL A 168 -19.53 3.00 8.12
N ARG A 169 -20.74 2.74 7.63
CA ARG A 169 -21.27 1.39 7.49
C ARG A 169 -20.48 0.56 6.48
N GLN A 170 -20.12 1.13 5.32
CA GLN A 170 -19.26 0.46 4.35
C GLN A 170 -17.87 0.17 4.90
N LEU A 171 -17.21 1.17 5.49
CA LEU A 171 -15.84 1.05 6.01
C LEU A 171 -15.79 -0.02 7.11
N ASN A 172 -16.76 -0.03 8.03
CA ASN A 172 -16.88 -1.07 9.05
C ASN A 172 -17.08 -2.45 8.44
N LEU A 173 -17.92 -2.56 7.43
CA LEU A 173 -18.19 -3.85 6.79
C LEU A 173 -16.92 -4.41 6.13
N TYR A 174 -16.19 -3.59 5.38
CA TYR A 174 -14.98 -4.02 4.68
C TYR A 174 -13.82 -4.29 5.63
N ARG A 175 -13.72 -3.56 6.74
CA ARG A 175 -12.73 -3.81 7.80
C ARG A 175 -12.84 -5.22 8.41
N HIS A 176 -14.06 -5.74 8.53
CA HIS A 176 -14.30 -7.09 9.09
C HIS A 176 -14.32 -8.19 8.01
N SER A 177 -13.94 -7.84 6.78
CA SER A 177 -13.95 -8.75 5.64
C SER A 177 -12.54 -9.05 5.19
N ARG A 178 -12.39 -10.15 4.47
CA ARG A 178 -11.11 -10.56 3.88
C ARG A 178 -11.18 -10.38 2.37
N PRO A 179 -10.24 -9.65 1.75
CA PRO A 179 -10.15 -9.66 0.30
C PRO A 179 -9.83 -11.06 -0.19
N VAL A 180 -10.54 -11.53 -1.22
CA VAL A 180 -10.21 -12.77 -1.90
C VAL A 180 -8.90 -12.57 -2.66
N GLU A 181 -8.04 -13.61 -2.65
CA GLU A 181 -6.73 -13.65 -3.35
C GLU A 181 -5.62 -12.70 -2.83
N LEU A 182 -5.92 -11.78 -1.91
CA LEU A 182 -4.92 -10.96 -1.24
C LEU A 182 -4.69 -11.46 0.19
N THR A 183 -3.54 -12.10 0.43
CA THR A 183 -3.22 -12.69 1.74
C THR A 183 -2.13 -11.90 2.46
N GLY A 184 -2.34 -11.56 3.73
CA GLY A 184 -1.34 -10.91 4.57
C GLY A 184 -1.72 -9.47 4.93
N HIS A 185 -0.70 -8.61 5.12
CA HIS A 185 -0.94 -7.23 5.55
C HIS A 185 -1.51 -6.39 4.41
N CYS A 186 -2.75 -5.93 4.58
CA CYS A 186 -3.43 -5.07 3.63
C CYS A 186 -3.57 -3.65 4.18
N GLN A 187 -3.17 -2.66 3.38
CA GLN A 187 -3.43 -1.25 3.63
C GLN A 187 -4.77 -0.85 3.00
N LEU A 188 -5.55 -0.04 3.69
CA LEU A 188 -6.85 0.41 3.22
C LEU A 188 -6.75 1.89 2.82
N LEU A 189 -7.09 2.19 1.57
CA LEU A 189 -7.07 3.54 1.02
C LEU A 189 -8.48 3.90 0.55
N LEU A 190 -8.99 5.03 1.03
CA LEU A 190 -10.19 5.66 0.52
C LEU A 190 -9.78 6.80 -0.40
N VAL A 191 -10.44 6.94 -1.53
CA VAL A 191 -10.22 8.02 -2.50
C VAL A 191 -11.51 8.82 -2.65
N GLY A 192 -11.46 10.14 -2.51
CA GLY A 192 -12.65 10.98 -2.68
C GLY A 192 -12.36 12.41 -3.14
N PRO A 193 -13.39 13.26 -3.24
CA PRO A 193 -13.25 14.59 -3.84
C PRO A 193 -12.51 15.61 -2.96
N ASP A 194 -12.55 15.44 -1.63
CA ASP A 194 -11.96 16.39 -0.68
C ASP A 194 -11.62 15.73 0.66
N ALA A 195 -11.01 16.49 1.57
CA ALA A 195 -10.53 15.98 2.86
C ALA A 195 -11.61 15.91 3.96
N SER A 196 -12.88 16.22 3.67
CA SER A 196 -13.93 16.33 4.70
C SER A 196 -14.20 15.03 5.46
N MET A 197 -13.88 13.87 4.86
CA MET A 197 -14.04 12.55 5.47
C MET A 197 -12.74 11.97 6.05
N ASN A 198 -11.65 12.73 6.13
CA ASN A 198 -10.34 12.21 6.55
C ASN A 198 -10.34 11.63 7.97
N GLU A 199 -10.97 12.34 8.91
CA GLU A 199 -11.05 11.91 10.31
C GLU A 199 -11.81 10.57 10.41
N ILE A 200 -12.96 10.47 9.74
CA ILE A 200 -13.77 9.26 9.70
C ILE A 200 -12.99 8.11 9.07
N ALA A 201 -12.34 8.33 7.93
CA ALA A 201 -11.51 7.32 7.28
C ALA A 201 -10.43 6.78 8.23
N CYS A 202 -9.70 7.67 8.91
CA CYS A 202 -8.64 7.31 9.86
C CYS A 202 -9.17 6.50 11.05
N GLN A 203 -10.32 6.87 11.62
CA GLN A 203 -10.98 6.12 12.70
C GLN A 203 -11.30 4.67 12.30
N HIS A 204 -11.54 4.42 11.01
CA HIS A 204 -11.81 3.11 10.45
C HIS A 204 -10.58 2.42 9.83
N GLN A 205 -9.36 2.90 10.12
CA GLN A 205 -8.08 2.35 9.64
C GLN A 205 -7.85 2.52 8.13
N TYR A 206 -8.57 3.44 7.49
CA TYR A 206 -8.29 3.86 6.12
C TYR A 206 -7.37 5.08 6.13
N ARG A 207 -6.50 5.16 5.14
CA ARG A 207 -5.91 6.43 4.73
C ARG A 207 -6.79 7.09 3.67
N LEU A 208 -6.79 8.41 3.62
CA LEU A 208 -7.55 9.14 2.60
C LEU A 208 -6.60 9.72 1.56
N ALA A 209 -6.92 9.55 0.29
CA ALA A 209 -6.41 10.36 -0.81
C ALA A 209 -7.54 11.16 -1.44
N THR A 210 -7.24 12.36 -1.92
CA THR A 210 -8.19 13.21 -2.62
C THR A 210 -7.82 13.38 -4.08
N PHE A 211 -8.79 13.64 -4.94
CA PHE A 211 -8.52 14.04 -6.32
C PHE A 211 -8.85 15.51 -6.56
N ASP A 212 -8.15 16.13 -7.51
CA ASP A 212 -8.46 17.48 -7.96
C ASP A 212 -9.76 17.52 -8.78
N ALA A 213 -10.28 18.72 -9.07
CA ALA A 213 -11.51 18.87 -9.87
C ALA A 213 -11.43 18.19 -11.24
N SER A 214 -10.22 18.07 -11.81
CA SER A 214 -10.00 17.37 -13.08
C SER A 214 -10.03 15.84 -12.94
N GLY A 215 -9.87 15.30 -11.72
CA GLY A 215 -9.85 13.88 -11.44
C GLY A 215 -8.57 13.18 -11.90
N LYS A 216 -7.49 13.93 -12.13
CA LYS A 216 -6.22 13.44 -12.68
C LYS A 216 -5.09 13.45 -11.66
N THR A 217 -5.16 14.36 -10.70
CA THR A 217 -4.13 14.50 -9.67
C THR A 217 -4.67 14.00 -8.36
N PHE A 218 -3.93 13.14 -7.69
CA PHE A 218 -4.33 12.53 -6.43
C PHE A 218 -3.37 12.95 -5.30
N THR A 219 -3.86 13.23 -4.11
CA THR A 219 -3.01 13.67 -2.98
C THR A 219 -3.37 12.90 -1.73
N LEU A 220 -2.39 12.22 -1.13
CA LEU A 220 -2.61 11.55 0.15
C LEU A 220 -2.75 12.59 1.26
N GLN A 221 -3.80 12.49 2.06
CA GLN A 221 -4.02 13.35 3.20
C GLN A 221 -3.14 12.90 4.38
N ALA A 222 -2.70 13.88 5.17
CA ALA A 222 -2.03 13.63 6.43
C ALA A 222 -2.99 12.83 7.32
N GLY A 223 -2.53 11.67 7.80
CA GLY A 223 -3.26 10.94 8.84
C GLY A 223 -2.80 11.43 10.20
N ASP A 224 -3.71 11.52 11.17
CA ASP A 224 -3.38 11.80 12.59
C ASP A 224 -2.58 10.66 13.26
N SER A 225 -2.12 9.68 12.48
CA SER A 225 -1.38 8.50 12.91
C SER A 225 -0.10 8.29 12.08
N ALA A 226 0.58 9.38 11.71
CA ALA A 226 2.03 9.29 11.65
C ALA A 226 2.53 9.26 13.11
N PRO A 227 3.13 8.17 13.63
CA PRO A 227 4.09 8.39 14.70
C PRO A 227 5.06 9.42 14.12
N ALA A 228 5.26 10.52 14.84
CA ALA A 228 6.34 11.43 14.54
C ALA A 228 7.56 10.57 14.24
N ARG A 229 8.24 10.83 13.12
CA ARG A 229 9.59 10.31 12.91
C ARG A 229 10.42 10.87 14.07
N THR A 230 10.45 10.17 15.20
CA THR A 230 11.54 10.28 16.13
C THR A 230 12.68 9.54 15.45
N LEU A 231 13.37 10.26 14.57
CA LEU A 231 14.78 10.03 14.36
C LEU A 231 15.42 10.35 15.72
N THR A 232 15.41 9.40 16.66
CA THR A 232 16.38 9.43 17.75
C THR A 232 17.71 9.03 17.16
N THR A 233 18.37 10.00 16.52
CA THR A 233 19.80 10.16 16.68
C THR A 233 20.03 10.53 18.14
N GLU A 234 20.17 9.53 19.00
CA GLU A 234 20.87 9.67 20.27
C GLU A 234 21.30 8.27 20.70
N GLY A 235 22.58 7.97 20.49
CA GLY A 235 23.24 6.93 21.26
C GLY A 235 23.40 7.40 22.70
N VAL A 236 23.60 6.44 23.61
CA VAL A 236 24.55 6.47 24.74
C VAL A 236 24.25 5.26 25.64
N PHE A 237 25.29 4.42 25.78
CA PHE A 237 25.50 3.19 26.58
C PHE A 237 24.90 1.86 26.08
#